data_AF-A0A9W8TBY3-F1
#
_entry.id   AF-A0A9W8TBY3-F1
#
_cell.length_a   1.000
_cell.length_b   1.000
_cell.length_c   1.000
_cell.angle_alpha   90.00
_cell.angle_beta   90.00
_cell.angle_gamma   90.00
#
_symmetry.space_group_name_H-M   'P 1'
#
loop_
_entity.id
_entity.type
_entity.pdbx_description
1 polymer ?
#
loop_
_entity_poly.entity_id
_entity_poly.type
_entity_poly.pdbx_seq_one_letter_code
_entity_poly.pdbx_strand_id
1 'polypeptide(L)'
;PVPEAKPPTKWERFAAKKGIKAKTREQRRNLAYDEESGEWKRKWGYKGLNKKGEGDWLVEVDPEKEMKRKEGTSVRGDGRRERKERVKRNERMMRKNERNAVSKSGKKA
;
A
#
# COMPACT_ATOMS: atom_id res chain seq x y z
N PRO A 1 26.18 -24.19 -7.98
CA PRO A 1 26.43 -23.40 -6.75
C PRO A 1 25.09 -23.09 -6.07
N VAL A 2 25.01 -23.16 -4.75
CA VAL A 2 23.77 -22.89 -3.99
C VAL A 2 23.50 -21.38 -4.03
N PRO A 3 22.25 -20.93 -4.27
CA PRO A 3 21.93 -19.51 -4.33
C PRO A 3 22.19 -18.82 -2.98
N GLU A 4 22.91 -17.70 -3.02
CA GLU A 4 23.17 -16.90 -1.82
C GLU A 4 21.90 -16.28 -1.23
N ALA A 5 21.88 -16.11 0.09
CA ALA A 5 20.79 -15.46 0.79
C ALA A 5 20.65 -13.99 0.35
N LYS A 6 19.43 -13.58 0.03
CA LYS A 6 19.13 -12.21 -0.39
C LYS A 6 19.47 -11.23 0.74
N PRO A 7 20.11 -10.09 0.45
CA PRO A 7 20.42 -9.09 1.47
C PRO A 7 19.12 -8.47 2.01
N PRO A 8 19.06 -8.15 3.33
CA PRO A 8 17.84 -7.61 3.93
C PRO A 8 17.55 -6.21 3.41
N THR A 9 16.27 -5.99 3.09
CA THR A 9 15.69 -4.72 2.67
C THR A 9 15.77 -3.66 3.77
N LYS A 10 15.57 -2.40 3.41
CA LYS A 10 15.59 -1.30 4.40
C LYS A 10 14.50 -1.48 5.48
N TRP A 11 13.34 -2.01 5.09
CA TRP A 11 12.25 -2.27 6.03
C TRP A 11 12.58 -3.41 6.99
N GLU A 12 13.17 -4.51 6.52
CA GLU A 12 13.57 -5.63 7.39
C GLU A 12 14.62 -5.21 8.43
N ARG A 13 15.58 -4.37 8.02
CA ARG A 13 16.56 -3.79 8.96
C ARG A 13 15.89 -2.92 10.02
N PHE A 14 14.91 -2.13 9.62
CA PHE A 14 14.14 -1.29 10.54
C PHE A 14 13.26 -2.13 11.47
N ALA A 15 12.56 -3.13 10.94
CA ALA A 15 11.72 -4.04 11.68
C ALA A 15 12.53 -4.84 12.72
N ALA A 16 13.71 -5.36 12.34
CA ALA A 16 14.62 -6.02 13.26
C ALA A 16 15.08 -5.07 14.38
N LYS A 17 15.49 -3.83 14.04
CA LYS A 17 15.90 -2.83 15.03
C LYS A 17 14.78 -2.43 15.99
N LYS A 18 13.53 -2.40 15.51
CA LYS A 18 12.34 -2.05 16.30
C LYS A 18 11.64 -3.24 16.95
N GLY A 19 12.11 -4.46 16.74
CA GLY A 19 11.45 -5.68 17.25
C GLY A 19 10.07 -5.94 16.63
N ILE A 20 9.80 -5.42 15.43
CA ILE A 20 8.52 -5.61 14.76
C ILE A 20 8.47 -7.04 14.21
N LYS A 21 7.62 -7.87 14.81
CA LYS A 21 7.37 -9.24 14.35
C LYS A 21 6.50 -9.26 13.09
N ALA A 22 6.71 -10.27 12.24
CA ALA A 22 5.88 -10.47 11.06
C ALA A 22 4.43 -10.77 11.46
N LYS A 23 3.47 -10.32 10.65
CA LYS A 23 2.05 -10.56 10.88
C LYS A 23 1.72 -12.05 10.78
N THR A 24 0.84 -12.52 11.67
CA THR A 24 0.36 -13.91 11.67
C THR A 24 -0.42 -14.22 10.38
N ARG A 25 -0.62 -15.52 10.09
CA ARG A 25 -1.39 -15.96 8.91
C ARG A 25 -2.82 -15.41 8.93
N GLU A 26 -3.45 -15.40 10.09
CA GLU A 26 -4.82 -14.90 10.28
C GLU A 26 -4.92 -13.40 10.05
N GLN A 27 -3.97 -12.62 10.55
CA GLN A 27 -3.92 -11.16 10.31
C GLN A 27 -3.75 -10.83 8.81
N ARG A 28 -3.07 -11.70 8.07
CA ARG A 28 -2.87 -11.59 6.61
C ARG A 28 -4.08 -12.06 5.80
N ARG A 29 -5.10 -12.68 6.42
CA ARG A 29 -6.32 -13.13 5.73
C ARG A 29 -7.02 -11.96 5.04
N ASN A 30 -7.49 -12.18 3.82
CA ASN A 30 -8.17 -11.18 2.98
C ASN A 30 -9.65 -10.93 3.38
N LEU A 31 -10.11 -11.35 4.55
CA LEU A 31 -11.47 -11.05 5.00
C LEU A 31 -11.42 -10.05 6.14
N ALA A 32 -12.30 -9.06 6.09
CA ALA A 32 -12.58 -8.12 7.16
C ALA A 32 -14.10 -7.93 7.28
N TYR A 33 -14.57 -7.78 8.51
CA TYR A 33 -15.97 -7.54 8.80
C TYR A 33 -16.30 -6.07 8.53
N ASP A 34 -17.38 -5.81 7.79
CA ASP A 34 -17.86 -4.47 7.49
C ASP A 34 -19.09 -4.18 8.34
N GLU A 35 -18.89 -3.44 9.44
CA GLU A 35 -19.89 -3.19 10.48
C GLU A 35 -21.19 -2.55 9.94
N GLU A 36 -21.08 -1.72 8.91
CA GLU A 36 -22.22 -1.05 8.28
C GLU A 36 -23.17 -2.01 7.57
N SER A 37 -22.62 -3.07 6.95
CA SER A 37 -23.39 -4.07 6.20
C SER A 37 -23.64 -5.37 6.98
N GLY A 38 -22.94 -5.57 8.09
CA GLY A 38 -22.97 -6.83 8.84
C GLY A 38 -22.32 -8.03 8.13
N GLU A 39 -21.57 -7.80 7.04
CA GLU A 39 -21.02 -8.87 6.19
C GLU A 39 -19.49 -8.95 6.24
N TRP A 40 -18.96 -10.15 6.01
CA TRP A 40 -17.53 -10.36 5.79
C TRP A 40 -17.14 -10.02 4.36
N LYS A 41 -16.54 -8.84 4.17
CA LYS A 41 -16.05 -8.38 2.86
C LYS A 41 -14.55 -8.61 2.70
N ARG A 42 -14.09 -8.60 1.45
CA ARG A 42 -12.66 -8.75 1.16
C ARG A 42 -11.91 -7.45 1.43
N LYS A 43 -10.71 -7.52 2.01
CA LYS A 43 -9.86 -6.33 2.23
C LYS A 43 -9.40 -5.72 0.90
N TRP A 44 -9.12 -6.57 -0.09
CA TRP A 44 -8.72 -6.20 -1.45
C TRP A 44 -9.25 -7.21 -2.47
N GLY A 45 -9.29 -6.81 -3.75
CA GLY A 45 -9.81 -7.63 -4.85
C GLY A 45 -11.21 -7.19 -5.30
N TYR A 46 -12.07 -8.15 -5.65
CA TYR A 46 -13.45 -7.86 -6.04
C TYR A 46 -14.24 -7.23 -4.89
N LYS A 47 -14.88 -6.08 -5.15
CA LYS A 47 -15.59 -5.26 -4.15
C LYS A 47 -14.78 -5.05 -2.86
N GLY A 48 -13.46 -4.88 -2.99
CA GLY A 48 -12.56 -4.74 -1.85
C GLY A 48 -12.84 -3.48 -1.04
N LEU A 49 -12.73 -3.60 0.29
CA LEU A 49 -12.94 -2.49 1.24
C LEU A 49 -11.98 -1.31 0.99
N ASN A 50 -10.84 -1.54 0.36
CA ASN A 50 -9.90 -0.49 -0.04
C ASN A 50 -10.43 0.50 -1.09
N LYS A 51 -11.62 0.25 -1.66
CA LYS A 51 -12.35 1.15 -2.57
C LYS A 51 -13.75 1.49 -2.04
N LYS A 52 -14.04 1.23 -0.77
CA LYS A 52 -15.30 1.64 -0.14
C LYS A 52 -15.44 3.16 -0.31
N GLY A 53 -16.62 3.63 -0.75
CA GLY A 53 -16.86 5.04 -1.03
C GLY A 53 -16.58 5.49 -2.47
N GLU A 54 -15.75 4.78 -3.25
CA GLU A 54 -15.42 5.22 -4.62
C GLU A 54 -16.56 5.00 -5.63
N GLY A 55 -17.51 4.11 -5.30
CA GLY A 55 -18.67 3.78 -6.14
C GLY A 55 -19.96 4.49 -5.73
N ASP A 56 -19.89 5.39 -4.75
CA ASP A 56 -21.08 5.99 -4.17
C ASP A 56 -21.67 7.04 -5.11
N TRP A 57 -23.00 7.02 -5.23
CA TRP A 57 -23.75 7.93 -6.08
C TRP A 57 -23.66 9.38 -5.57
N LEU A 58 -23.51 9.57 -4.26
CA LEU A 58 -23.32 10.84 -3.58
C LEU A 58 -22.03 10.82 -2.78
N VAL A 59 -21.24 11.89 -2.87
CA VAL A 59 -20.04 12.10 -2.05
C VAL A 59 -20.15 13.48 -1.43
N GLU A 60 -20.15 13.53 -0.10
CA GLU A 60 -20.16 14.79 0.64
C GLU A 60 -18.83 15.53 0.44
N VAL A 61 -18.92 16.81 0.11
CA VAL A 61 -17.78 17.69 -0.12
C VAL A 61 -17.77 18.84 0.87
N ASP A 62 -16.58 19.16 1.35
CA ASP A 62 -16.33 20.37 2.11
C ASP A 62 -16.16 21.54 1.13
N PRO A 63 -17.03 22.57 1.18
CA PRO A 63 -17.05 23.65 0.21
C PRO A 63 -15.73 24.43 0.17
N GLU A 64 -15.01 24.56 1.29
CA GLU A 64 -13.72 25.25 1.30
C GLU A 64 -12.63 24.46 0.58
N LYS A 65 -12.66 23.13 0.72
CA LYS A 65 -11.70 22.24 0.05
C LYS A 65 -11.99 22.15 -1.45
N GLU A 66 -13.25 22.25 -1.84
CA GLU A 66 -13.66 22.34 -3.24
C GLU A 66 -13.12 23.61 -3.89
N MET A 67 -13.30 24.78 -3.26
CA MET A 67 -12.80 26.05 -3.81
C MET A 67 -11.27 26.09 -3.94
N LYS A 68 -10.54 25.41 -3.06
CA LYS A 68 -9.07 25.33 -3.09
C LYS A 68 -8.54 24.21 -4.00
N ARG A 69 -9.42 23.48 -4.70
CA ARG A 69 -9.02 22.34 -5.52
C ARG A 69 -8.23 22.79 -6.75
N LYS A 70 -7.26 21.97 -7.15
CA LYS A 70 -6.50 22.16 -8.39
C LYS A 70 -7.38 21.92 -9.60
N GLU A 71 -7.29 22.79 -10.58
CA GLU A 71 -8.02 22.69 -11.84
C GLU A 71 -7.79 21.31 -12.51
N GLY A 72 -8.87 20.70 -13.02
CA GLY A 72 -8.83 19.38 -13.64
C GLY A 72 -8.80 18.18 -12.68
N THR A 73 -8.92 18.39 -11.37
CA THR A 73 -9.09 17.29 -10.40
C THR A 73 -10.54 17.18 -9.92
N SER A 74 -10.96 15.99 -9.46
CA SER A 74 -12.29 15.75 -8.93
C SER A 74 -12.22 14.92 -7.65
N VAL A 75 -13.20 15.11 -6.76
CA VAL A 75 -13.32 14.37 -5.48
C VAL A 75 -13.24 12.86 -5.70
N ARG A 76 -14.00 12.35 -6.68
CA ARG A 76 -14.02 10.91 -7.03
C ARG A 76 -12.67 10.42 -7.57
N GLY A 77 -11.87 11.30 -8.16
CA GLY A 77 -10.54 11.00 -8.67
C GLY A 77 -9.46 10.95 -7.58
N ASP A 78 -9.67 11.60 -6.43
CA ASP A 78 -8.66 11.78 -5.39
C ASP A 78 -8.22 10.45 -4.77
N GLY A 79 -9.17 9.59 -4.38
CA GLY A 79 -8.87 8.27 -3.82
C GLY A 79 -8.08 7.38 -4.79
N ARG A 80 -8.43 7.40 -6.08
CA ARG A 80 -7.67 6.69 -7.12
C ARG A 80 -6.27 7.26 -7.29
N ARG A 81 -6.12 8.60 -7.30
CA ARG A 81 -4.82 9.27 -7.46
C ARG A 81 -3.89 8.92 -6.31
N GLU A 82 -4.38 9.03 -5.08
CA GLU A 82 -3.60 8.69 -3.88
C GLU A 82 -3.16 7.22 -3.89
N ARG A 83 -4.08 6.29 -4.20
CA ARG A 83 -3.74 4.86 -4.34
C ARG A 83 -2.65 4.64 -5.38
N LYS A 84 -2.76 5.27 -6.56
CA LYS A 84 -1.73 5.18 -7.62
C LYS A 84 -0.38 5.75 -7.15
N GLU A 85 -0.38 6.87 -6.43
CA GLU A 85 0.86 7.45 -5.89
C GLU A 85 1.53 6.54 -4.87
N ARG A 86 0.75 5.93 -3.97
CA ARG A 86 1.24 4.92 -3.01
C ARG A 86 1.85 3.72 -3.72
N VAL A 87 1.20 3.21 -4.79
CA VAL A 87 1.74 2.11 -5.62
C VAL A 87 3.05 2.51 -6.28
N LYS A 88 3.10 3.66 -6.97
CA LYS A 88 4.33 4.19 -7.59
C LYS A 88 5.46 4.38 -6.58
N ARG A 89 5.14 4.86 -5.37
CA ARG A 89 6.12 4.98 -4.28
C ARG A 89 6.66 3.62 -3.86
N ASN A 90 5.80 2.62 -3.70
CA ASN A 90 6.21 1.26 -3.35
C ASN A 90 7.16 0.67 -4.40
N GLU A 91 6.81 0.77 -5.68
CA GLU A 91 7.68 0.31 -6.77
C GLU A 91 9.04 1.01 -6.79
N ARG A 92 9.08 2.33 -6.57
CA ARG A 92 10.35 3.07 -6.48
C ARG A 92 11.21 2.57 -5.31
N MET A 93 10.60 2.24 -4.17
CA MET A 93 11.31 1.69 -3.02
C MET A 93 11.81 0.27 -3.29
N MET A 94 11.02 -0.57 -3.97
CA MET A 94 11.43 -1.91 -4.40
C MET A 94 12.66 -1.84 -5.31
N ARG A 95 12.62 -1.04 -6.38
CA ARG A 95 13.75 -0.82 -7.29
C ARG A 95 15.00 -0.29 -6.57
N LYS A 96 14.83 0.57 -5.56
CA LYS A 96 15.96 1.06 -4.74
C LYS A 96 16.56 -0.06 -3.88
N ASN A 97 15.72 -0.92 -3.29
CA ASN A 97 16.20 -2.06 -2.52
C ASN A 97 16.92 -3.08 -3.40
N GLU A 98 16.42 -3.35 -4.61
CA GLU A 98 17.05 -4.23 -5.60
C GLU A 98 18.42 -3.71 -6.04
N ARG A 99 18.53 -2.42 -6.41
CA ARG A 99 19.83 -1.80 -6.74
C ARG A 99 20.83 -1.92 -5.60
N ASN A 100 20.38 -1.66 -4.37
CA ASN A 100 21.22 -1.81 -3.19
C ASN A 100 21.62 -3.27 -2.95
N ALA A 101 20.75 -4.23 -3.28
CA ALA A 101 21.07 -5.65 -3.16
C ALA A 101 22.18 -6.05 -4.13
N VAL A 102 22.06 -5.68 -5.41
CA VAL A 102 23.07 -5.94 -6.46
C VAL A 102 24.41 -5.30 -6.11
N SER A 103 24.41 -4.04 -5.66
CA SER A 103 25.65 -3.36 -5.24
C SER A 103 26.38 -4.05 -4.07
N LYS A 104 25.64 -4.78 -3.22
CA LYS A 104 26.19 -5.48 -2.06
C LYS A 104 26.66 -6.88 -2.38
N SER A 105 26.00 -7.57 -3.31
CA SER A 105 26.50 -8.84 -3.83
C SER A 105 27.77 -8.60 -4.65
N GLY A 106 27.83 -7.54 -5.47
CA GLY A 106 29.01 -7.20 -6.26
C GLY A 106 30.21 -6.68 -5.46
N LYS A 107 30.01 -6.17 -4.24
CA LYS A 107 31.10 -5.78 -3.31
C LYS A 107 31.63 -6.95 -2.47
N LYS A 108 30.96 -8.09 -2.49
CA LYS A 108 31.35 -9.31 -1.75
C LYS A 108 32.08 -10.33 -2.63
N ALA A 109 32.19 -10.05 -3.93
CA ALA A 109 33.03 -10.79 -4.88
C ALA A 109 34.44 -10.19 -4.91
#